data_AF-A0A1G8U8Z7-F1
#
_entry.id   AF-A0A1G8U8Z7-F1
#
_cell.length_a   1.000
_cell.length_b   1.000
_cell.length_c   1.000
_cell.angle_alpha   90.00
_cell.angle_beta   90.00
_cell.angle_gamma   90.00
#
_symmetry.space_group_name_H-M   'P 1'
#
loop_
_entity.id
_entity.type
_entity.pdbx_description
1 polymer ?
#
loop_
_entity_poly.entity_id
_entity_poly.type
_entity_poly.pdbx_seq_one_letter_code
_entity_poly.pdbx_strand_id
1 'polypeptide(L)' 'MLAALPRPTRFAVVGALWFGVVGGVVGLIVGLVVYPPTAVFAVFEIGLPAAVIGALLGLAIGALTPSGRRLVQQ' A
#
# COMPACT_ATOMS: atom_id res chain seq x y z
N MET A 1 10.93 -4.75 -12.94
CA MET A 1 11.33 -3.62 -12.09
C MET A 1 11.15 -3.90 -10.59
N LEU A 2 10.00 -4.39 -10.11
CA LEU A 2 9.79 -4.71 -8.67
C LEU A 2 10.76 -5.74 -8.06
N ALA A 3 11.24 -6.69 -8.88
CA ALA A 3 12.15 -7.74 -8.43
C ALA A 3 13.57 -7.23 -8.09
N ALA A 4 13.94 -6.03 -8.55
CA ALA A 4 15.25 -5.43 -8.28
C ALA A 4 15.29 -4.65 -6.95
N LEU A 5 14.14 -4.41 -6.32
CA LEU A 5 14.08 -3.66 -5.06
C LEU A 5 14.49 -4.54 -3.87
N PRO A 6 15.06 -3.92 -2.81
CA PRO A 6 15.22 -4.59 -1.53
C PRO A 6 13.89 -5.21 -1.09
N ARG A 7 13.95 -6.44 -0.56
CA ARG A 7 12.77 -7.19 -0.14
C ARG A 7 11.78 -6.37 0.71
N PRO A 8 12.19 -5.63 1.76
CA PRO A 8 11.24 -4.82 2.53
C PRO A 8 10.51 -3.79 1.67
N THR A 9 11.23 -3.11 0.78
CA THR A 9 10.64 -2.13 -0.16
C THR A 9 9.68 -2.80 -1.15
N ARG A 10 9.98 -4.03 -1.58
CA ARG A 10 9.06 -4.78 -2.45
C ARG A 10 7.74 -5.10 -1.75
N PHE A 11 7.80 -5.58 -0.50
CA PHE A 11 6.59 -5.84 0.28
C PHE A 11 5.83 -4.54 0.59
N ALA A 12 6.53 -3.44 0.85
CA ALA A 12 5.93 -2.12 1.01
C ALA A 12 5.10 -1.70 -0.22
N VAL A 13 5.69 -1.81 -1.43
CA VAL A 13 4.99 -1.42 -2.66
C VAL A 13 3.79 -2.31 -2.92
N VAL A 14 3.92 -3.63 -2.68
CA VAL A 14 2.81 -4.57 -2.83
C VAL A 14 1.68 -4.26 -1.84
N GLY A 15 2.01 -4.00 -0.58
CA GLY A 15 1.03 -3.61 0.43
C GLY A 15 0.35 -2.28 0.09
N ALA A 16 1.12 -1.28 -0.34
CA ALA A 16 0.60 0.02 -0.74
C ALA A 16 -0.38 -0.07 -1.91
N LEU A 17 -0.05 -0.87 -2.93
CA LEU A 17 -0.92 -1.11 -4.08
C LEU A 17 -2.21 -1.79 -3.67
N TRP A 18 -2.14 -2.88 -2.91
CA TRP A 18 -3.34 -3.62 -2.51
C TRP A 18 -4.28 -2.79 -1.66
N PHE A 19 -3.78 -2.22 -0.57
CA PHE A 19 -4.62 -1.41 0.31
C PHE A 19 -5.06 -0.11 -0.37
N GLY A 20 -4.24 0.50 -1.22
CA GLY A 20 -4.61 1.68 -1.98
C GLY A 20 -5.74 1.42 -2.97
N VAL A 21 -5.71 0.30 -3.69
CA VAL A 21 -6.80 -0.09 -4.60
C VAL A 21 -8.08 -0.36 -3.81
N VAL A 22 -8.01 -1.15 -2.74
CA VAL A 22 -9.19 -1.44 -1.89
C VAL A 22 -9.75 -0.15 -1.29
N GLY A 23 -8.90 0.71 -0.73
CA GLY A 23 -9.30 1.99 -0.16
C GLY A 23 -9.88 2.95 -1.20
N GLY A 24 -9.35 2.96 -2.42
CA GLY A 24 -9.89 3.75 -3.53
C GLY A 24 -11.27 3.29 -3.96
N VAL A 25 -11.50 1.97 -4.05
CA VAL A 25 -12.82 1.39 -4.35
C VAL A 25 -13.81 1.72 -3.23
N VAL A 26 -13.42 1.55 -1.97
CA VAL A 26 -14.26 1.92 -0.81
C VAL A 26 -14.56 3.42 -0.82
N GLY A 27 -13.56 4.26 -1.10
CA GLY A 27 -13.70 5.70 -1.28
C GLY A 27 -14.71 6.07 -2.36
N LEU A 28 -14.66 5.41 -3.51
CA LEU A 28 -15.63 5.62 -4.59
C LEU A 28 -17.05 5.25 -4.14
N ILE A 29 -17.22 4.10 -3.50
CA ILE A 29 -18.52 3.62 -3.03
C ILE A 29 -19.10 4.61 -2.01
N VAL A 30 -18.32 4.98 -0.99
CA VAL A 30 -18.74 5.94 0.04
C VAL A 30 -19.06 7.29 -0.58
N GLY A 31 -18.22 7.78 -1.50
CA GLY A 31 -18.44 9.03 -2.22
C GLY A 31 -19.74 9.03 -3.01
N LEU A 32 -20.04 7.96 -3.74
CA LEU A 32 -21.29 7.82 -4.50
C LEU A 32 -22.53 7.74 -3.59
N VAL A 33 -22.39 7.13 -2.40
CA VAL A 33 -23.48 7.02 -1.42
C VAL A 33 -23.75 8.35 -0.71
N VAL A 34 -22.69 9.10 -0.37
CA VAL A 34 -22.81 10.35 0.42
C VAL A 34 -23.10 11.55 -0.48
N TYR A 35 -22.28 11.77 -1.51
CA TYR A 35 -22.41 12.89 -2.43
C TYR A 35 -21.73 12.58 -3.78
N PRO A 36 -22.49 12.08 -4.79
CA PRO A 36 -21.94 11.62 -6.07
C PRO A 36 -20.99 12.61 -6.78
N PRO A 37 -21.24 13.93 -6.77
CA PRO A 37 -20.36 14.88 -7.45
C PRO A 37 -18.93 14.92 -6.91
N THR A 38 -18.69 14.56 -5.64
CA THR A 38 -17.34 14.52 -5.04
C THR A 38 -16.79 13.11 -4.88
N ALA A 39 -17.43 12.10 -5.48
CA ALA A 39 -17.03 10.71 -5.28
C ALA A 39 -15.59 10.43 -5.73
N VAL A 40 -15.12 11.13 -6.76
CA VAL A 40 -13.73 11.02 -7.23
C VAL A 40 -12.71 11.53 -6.21
N PHE A 41 -13.07 12.51 -5.37
CA PHE A 41 -12.19 12.99 -4.29
C PHE A 41 -12.13 11.99 -3.14
N ALA A 42 -13.26 11.35 -2.82
CA ALA A 42 -13.33 10.31 -1.80
C ALA A 42 -12.42 9.10 -2.12
N VAL A 43 -12.17 8.80 -3.40
CA VAL A 43 -11.16 7.81 -3.83
C VAL A 43 -9.78 8.15 -3.29
N PHE A 44 -9.38 9.42 -3.34
CA PHE A 44 -8.08 9.86 -2.84
C PHE A 44 -8.07 10.02 -1.32
N GLU A 45 -9.15 10.54 -0.73
CA GLU A 45 -9.29 10.74 0.71
C GLU A 45 -9.22 9.41 1.49
N ILE A 46 -9.76 8.33 0.93
CA ILE A 46 -9.72 7.00 1.56
C ILE A 46 -8.58 6.14 1.01
N GLY A 47 -8.35 6.17 -0.30
CA GLY A 47 -7.35 5.35 -0.97
C GLY A 47 -5.92 5.73 -0.60
N LEU A 48 -5.60 7.02 -0.45
CA LEU A 48 -4.24 7.44 -0.13
C LEU A 48 -3.83 7.04 1.30
N PRO A 49 -4.63 7.28 2.36
CA PRO A 49 -4.33 6.76 3.70
C PRO A 49 -4.24 5.24 3.74
N ALA A 50 -5.13 4.53 3.03
CA ALA A 50 -5.08 3.07 2.96
C ALA A 50 -3.78 2.58 2.31
N ALA A 51 -3.34 3.21 1.22
CA ALA A 51 -2.05 2.90 0.58
C ALA A 51 -0.87 3.11 1.53
N VAL A 52 -0.87 4.20 2.32
CA VAL A 52 0.18 4.46 3.31
C VAL A 52 0.20 3.37 4.38
N ILE A 53 -0.95 2.99 4.92
CA ILE A 53 -1.07 1.90 5.90
C ILE A 53 -0.56 0.58 5.29
N GLY A 54 -0.97 0.25 4.07
CA GLY A 54 -0.49 -0.92 3.35
C GLY A 54 1.03 -0.92 3.13
N ALA A 55 1.62 0.24 2.83
CA ALA A 55 3.05 0.40 2.70
C ALA A 55 3.80 0.10 4.00
N LEU A 56 3.30 0.65 5.12
CA LEU A 56 3.88 0.44 6.45
C LEU A 56 3.78 -1.02 6.89
N LEU A 57 2.62 -1.66 6.68
CA LEU A 57 2.44 -3.09 6.96
C LEU A 57 3.35 -3.95 6.08
N GLY A 58 3.45 -3.62 4.80
CA GLY A 58 4.35 -4.30 3.86
C GLY A 58 5.83 -4.17 4.26
N LEU A 59 6.26 -2.98 4.69
CA LEU A 59 7.61 -2.76 5.22
C LEU A 59 7.86 -3.64 6.46
N ALA A 60 6.92 -3.66 7.40
CA ALA A 60 7.05 -4.45 8.62
C ALA A 60 7.18 -5.95 8.29
N ILE A 61 6.30 -6.49 7.44
CA ILE A 61 6.34 -7.90 7.02
C ILE A 61 7.65 -8.23 6.30
N GLY A 62 8.07 -7.36 5.38
CA GLY A 62 9.30 -7.57 4.62
C GLY A 62 10.58 -7.46 5.47
N ALA A 63 10.57 -6.65 6.54
CA ALA A 63 11.66 -6.54 7.51
C ALA A 63 11.71 -7.74 8.47
N LEU A 64 10.55 -8.30 8.84
CA LEU A 64 10.44 -9.49 9.68
C LEU A 64 10.79 -10.78 8.95
N THR A 65 10.83 -10.77 7.61
CA THR A 65 11.15 -11.95 6.81
C THR A 65 12.64 -12.31 6.96
N PRO A 66 12.99 -13.51 7.48
CA PRO A 66 14.36 -13.87 7.80
C PRO A 66 15.15 -14.20 6.53
N SER A 67 15.77 -13.21 5.91
CA SER A 67 16.76 -13.43 4.82
C SER A 67 17.79 -12.31 4.66
N GLY A 68 17.86 -11.33 5.58
CA GLY A 68 18.76 -10.18 5.50
C GLY A 68 20.11 -10.34 6.22
N ARG A 69 20.49 -11.52 6.72
CA ARG A 69 21.77 -11.72 7.43
C ARG A 69 22.95 -12.11 6.52
N ARG A 70 22.81 -12.04 5.19
CA ARG A 70 23.81 -12.60 4.25
C ARG A 70 24.41 -11.60 3.26
N LEU A 71 24.30 -10.29 3.52
CA LEU A 71 24.88 -9.23 2.65
C LEU A 71 25.90 -8.33 3.38
N VAL A 72 26.23 -8.61 4.64
CA VAL A 72 27.20 -7.84 5.46
C VAL A 72 28.52 -8.62 5.68
N GLN A 73 28.68 -9.82 5.11
CA GLN A 73 29.88 -10.66 5.27
C GLN A 73 30.56 -11.07 3.96
N GLN A 74 30.34 -10.36 2.85
CA GLN A 74 31.15 -10.53 1.64
C GLN A 74 31.86 -9.22 1.31
#